data_AF-A0A1V6BS97-F1
#
_entry.id   AF-A0A1V6BS97-F1
#
_cell.length_a   1.000
_cell.length_b   1.000
_cell.length_c   1.000
_cell.angle_alpha   90.00
_cell.angle_beta   90.00
_cell.angle_gamma   90.00
#
_symmetry.space_group_name_H-M   'P 1'
#
loop_
_entity.id
_entity.type
_entity.pdbx_description
1 polymer ?
#
loop_
_entity_poly.entity_id
_entity_poly.type
_entity_poly.pdbx_seq_one_letter_code
_entity_poly.pdbx_strand_id
1 'polypeptide(L)' 'MAKKTTSNTSNSVIKNDEKATGCKQKKSNVDLNQFLSEIEKRAYEIYEERKKNHIPGDDFTDWLQAQSEIKAKYKMI' A
#
# COMPACT_ATOMS: atom_id res chain seq x y z
N MET A 1 19.99 11.86 44.54
CA MET A 1 19.93 10.91 43.41
C MET A 1 18.87 11.41 42.45
N ALA A 2 19.22 11.77 41.22
CA ALA A 2 18.33 12.37 40.24
C ALA A 2 18.13 11.46 39.02
N LYS A 3 16.88 11.39 38.54
CA LYS A 3 16.35 11.14 37.17
C LYS A 3 14.89 10.65 37.35
N LYS A 4 13.88 11.53 37.41
CA LYS A 4 13.11 12.13 36.29
C LYS A 4 12.48 11.11 35.31
N THR A 5 11.16 10.99 35.46
CA THR A 5 10.08 11.01 34.43
C THR A 5 10.01 9.98 33.30
N THR A 6 8.74 9.60 33.04
CA THR A 6 8.11 9.15 31.77
C THR A 6 8.48 7.73 31.32
N SER A 7 7.55 6.89 30.85
CA SER A 7 6.31 7.16 30.12
C SER A 7 5.38 5.94 30.14
N ASN A 8 4.09 6.19 30.41
CA ASN A 8 2.99 5.37 29.90
C ASN A 8 3.23 5.10 28.40
N THR A 9 3.29 3.84 28.00
CA THR A 9 3.09 3.47 26.59
C THR A 9 1.74 2.78 26.49
N SER A 10 0.69 3.58 26.65
CA SER A 10 -0.61 3.28 26.08
C SER A 10 -0.51 3.57 24.59
N ASN A 11 -0.21 2.56 23.77
CA ASN A 11 -0.47 2.65 22.33
C ASN A 11 -1.67 1.78 22.00
N SER A 12 -2.82 2.35 22.38
CA SER A 12 -4.09 2.13 21.74
C SER A 12 -4.03 2.56 20.26
N VAL A 13 -4.80 1.86 19.43
CA VAL A 13 -5.35 2.34 18.15
C VAL A 13 -4.43 2.23 16.92
N ILE A 14 -4.50 1.09 16.23
CA ILE A 14 -4.63 1.15 14.76
C ILE A 14 -6.10 0.81 14.48
N LYS A 15 -6.93 1.86 14.42
CA LYS A 15 -8.20 1.82 13.72
C LYS A 15 -7.82 1.78 12.24
N ASN A 16 -8.12 0.69 11.57
CA ASN A 16 -8.24 0.72 10.12
C ASN A 16 -9.51 1.49 9.80
N ASP A 17 -9.38 2.82 9.81
CA ASP A 17 -10.33 3.72 9.18
C ASP A 17 -10.22 3.47 7.67
N GLU A 18 -10.99 2.50 7.19
CA GLU A 18 -11.35 2.36 5.78
C GLU A 18 -12.18 3.59 5.37
N LYS A 19 -11.50 4.72 5.18
CA LYS A 19 -12.13 5.95 4.73
C LYS A 19 -11.29 6.61 3.66
N ALA A 20 -11.26 6.00 2.49
CA ALA A 20 -10.97 6.69 1.24
C ALA A 20 -12.29 6.97 0.51
N THR A 21 -12.78 8.17 0.76
CA THR A 21 -13.93 8.81 0.16
C THR A 21 -13.83 8.86 -1.36
N GLY A 22 -14.83 8.31 -2.05
CA GLY A 22 -14.99 8.47 -3.49
C GLY A 22 -15.16 9.94 -3.88
N CYS A 23 -14.27 10.45 -4.72
CA CYS A 23 -14.46 11.69 -5.44
C CYS A 23 -14.80 11.38 -6.90
N LYS A 24 -15.98 11.82 -7.34
CA LYS A 24 -16.40 11.73 -8.74
C LYS A 24 -15.93 12.97 -9.49
N GLN A 25 -15.13 12.79 -10.54
CA GLN A 25 -14.87 13.81 -11.56
C GLN A 25 -15.06 13.20 -12.95
N LYS A 26 -15.90 13.84 -13.79
CA LYS A 26 -16.30 13.36 -15.12
C LYS A 26 -15.54 14.09 -16.22
N LYS A 27 -14.78 13.30 -17.01
CA LYS A 27 -14.63 13.22 -18.49
C LYS A 27 -13.16 13.03 -18.91
N SER A 28 -12.91 11.89 -19.57
CA SER A 28 -11.69 11.36 -20.23
C SER A 28 -10.41 11.06 -19.43
N ASN A 29 -10.48 10.97 -18.09
CA ASN A 29 -9.36 10.61 -17.20
C ASN A 29 -9.55 9.23 -16.53
N VAL A 30 -10.05 8.23 -17.29
CA VAL A 30 -10.75 7.08 -16.70
C VAL A 30 -9.84 5.94 -16.22
N ASP A 31 -8.54 5.92 -16.52
CA ASP A 31 -7.75 4.71 -16.21
C ASP A 31 -6.53 4.90 -15.30
N LEU A 32 -6.10 6.14 -15.01
CA LEU A 32 -4.87 6.31 -14.21
C LEU A 32 -5.10 6.01 -12.72
N ASN A 33 -6.20 6.50 -12.14
CA ASN A 33 -6.53 6.21 -10.74
C ASN A 33 -6.84 4.72 -10.51
N GLN A 34 -7.50 4.07 -11.48
CA GLN A 34 -7.74 2.62 -11.43
C GLN A 34 -6.41 1.87 -11.52
N PHE A 35 -5.56 2.23 -12.47
CA PHE A 35 -4.22 1.66 -12.62
C PHE A 35 -3.38 1.78 -11.34
N LEU A 36 -3.31 2.97 -10.73
CA LEU A 36 -2.57 3.18 -9.49
C LEU A 36 -3.14 2.36 -8.31
N SER A 37 -4.47 2.33 -8.16
CA SER A 37 -5.12 1.53 -7.12
C SER A 37 -4.86 0.04 -7.30
N GLU A 38 -4.80 -0.43 -8.55
CA GLU A 38 -4.55 -1.84 -8.85
C GLU A 38 -3.08 -2.23 -8.61
N ILE A 39 -2.13 -1.31 -8.87
CA ILE A 39 -0.72 -1.47 -8.48
C ILE A 39 -0.59 -1.53 -6.96
N GLU A 40 -1.22 -0.61 -6.24
CA GLU A 40 -1.16 -0.56 -4.78
C GLU A 40 -1.69 -1.86 -4.16
N LYS A 41 -2.86 -2.32 -4.62
CA LYS A 41 -3.43 -3.59 -4.18
C LYS A 41 -2.50 -4.76 -4.47
N ARG A 42 -1.94 -4.82 -5.68
CA ARG A 42 -1.05 -5.91 -6.07
C ARG A 42 0.27 -5.91 -5.29
N ALA A 43 0.83 -4.74 -5.00
CA ALA A 43 2.04 -4.60 -4.20
C ALA A 43 1.80 -5.09 -2.75
N TYR A 44 0.61 -4.78 -2.19
CA TYR A 44 0.22 -5.26 -0.87
C TYR A 44 0.07 -6.79 -0.83
N GLU A 45 -0.55 -7.39 -1.86
CA GLU A 45 -0.63 -8.86 -1.98
C GLU A 45 0.77 -9.51 -2.03
N ILE A 46 1.71 -8.94 -2.80
CA ILE A 46 3.10 -9.43 -2.88
C ILE A 46 3.79 -9.31 -1.51
N TYR A 47 3.61 -8.19 -0.81
CA TYR A 47 4.12 -8.01 0.54
C TYR A 47 3.58 -9.07 1.50
N GLU A 48 2.27 -9.34 1.48
CA GLU A 48 1.65 -10.35 2.34
C GLU A 48 2.17 -11.77 2.02
N GLU A 49 2.29 -12.11 0.74
CA GLU A 49 2.89 -13.38 0.30
C GLU A 49 4.33 -13.52 0.78
N ARG A 50 5.12 -12.45 0.65
CA ARG A 50 6.50 -12.38 1.12
C ARG A 50 6.60 -12.57 2.64
N LYS A 51 5.76 -11.89 3.41
CA LYS A 51 5.67 -12.05 4.86
C LYS A 51 5.30 -13.48 5.24
N LYS A 52 4.29 -14.05 4.59
CA LYS A 52 3.81 -15.42 4.84
C LYS A 52 4.87 -16.47 4.53
N ASN A 53 5.65 -16.27 3.47
CA ASN A 53 6.68 -17.21 3.04
C ASN A 53 8.06 -16.93 3.68
N HIS A 54 8.16 -15.96 4.58
CA HIS A 54 9.42 -15.50 5.20
C HIS A 54 10.51 -15.13 4.18
N ILE A 55 10.10 -14.61 3.02
CA ILE A 55 11.01 -14.23 1.95
C ILE A 55 11.59 -12.84 2.27
N PRO A 56 12.92 -12.64 2.19
CA PRO A 56 13.51 -11.32 2.29
C PRO A 56 13.18 -10.48 1.04
N GLY A 57 12.90 -9.20 1.26
CA GLY A 57 12.57 -8.25 0.18
C GLY A 57 12.21 -6.90 0.76
N ASP A 58 11.96 -5.94 -0.12
CA ASP A 58 11.68 -4.55 0.23
C ASP A 58 10.40 -4.08 -0.45
N ASP A 59 9.68 -3.19 0.21
CA ASP A 59 8.35 -2.74 -0.22
C ASP A 59 8.43 -2.02 -1.57
N PHE A 60 9.57 -1.39 -1.87
CA PHE A 60 9.86 -0.79 -3.17
C PHE A 60 9.95 -1.83 -4.29
N THR A 61 10.51 -3.01 -4.01
CA THR A 61 10.63 -4.09 -4.99
C THR A 61 9.26 -4.72 -5.26
N ASP A 62 8.47 -4.91 -4.20
CA ASP A 62 7.10 -5.40 -4.27
C ASP A 62 6.23 -4.44 -5.12
N TRP A 63 6.42 -3.12 -4.97
CA TRP A 63 5.73 -2.11 -5.79
C TRP A 63 6.17 -2.10 -7.26
N LEU A 64 7.47 -2.20 -7.55
CA LEU A 64 7.97 -2.27 -8.94
C LEU A 64 7.45 -3.51 -9.67
N GLN A 65 7.42 -4.65 -8.98
CA GLN A 65 6.88 -5.88 -9.53
C GLN A 65 5.39 -5.72 -9.84
N ALA A 66 4.60 -5.21 -8.89
CA ALA A 66 3.19 -4.92 -9.10
C ALA A 66 2.96 -3.96 -10.28
N GLN A 67 3.74 -2.88 -10.37
CA GLN A 67 3.66 -1.93 -11.49
C GLN A 67 3.89 -2.62 -12.83
N SER A 68 4.92 -3.47 -12.92
CA SER A 68 5.23 -4.20 -14.16
C SER A 68 4.11 -5.19 -14.54
N GLU A 69 3.55 -5.91 -13.56
CA GLU A 69 2.43 -6.85 -13.78
C GLU A 69 1.16 -6.14 -14.27
N ILE A 70 0.77 -5.04 -13.62
CA ILE A 70 -0.41 -4.27 -14.01
C ILE A 70 -0.16 -3.56 -15.35
N LYS A 71 1.03 -3.00 -15.60
CA LYS A 71 1.38 -2.41 -16.91
C LYS A 71 1.29 -3.42 -18.06
N ALA A 72 1.74 -4.65 -17.83
CA ALA A 72 1.61 -5.74 -18.80
C ALA A 72 0.13 -6.10 -19.07
N LYS A 73 -0.69 -6.15 -18.02
CA LYS A 73 -2.14 -6.41 -18.11
C LYS A 73 -2.87 -5.33 -18.92
N TYR A 74 -2.48 -4.07 -18.76
CA TYR A 74 -3.05 -2.93 -19.46
C TYR A 74 -2.56 -2.76 -20.91
N LYS A 75 -1.63 -3.61 -21.40
CA LYS A 75 -1.06 -3.53 -22.76
C LYS A 75 -0.67 -2.09 -23.16
N MET A 76 -0.05 -1.33 -22.26
CA MET A 76 0.65 -0.11 -22.66
C MET A 76 1.95 -0.53 -23.35
N ILE A 77 1.83 -0.84 -24.65
CA ILE A 77 2.91 -1.16 -25.60
C ILE A 77 3.73 0.11 -25.86
#